data_AF-A0A8X7W7N9-F1
#
_entry.id   AF-A0A8X7W7N9-F1
#
_cell.length_a   1.000
_cell.length_b   1.000
_cell.length_c   1.000
_cell.angle_alpha   90.00
_cell.angle_beta   90.00
_cell.angle_gamma   90.00
#
_symmetry.space_group_name_H-M   'P 1'
#
loop_
_entity.id
_entity.type
_entity.pdbx_description
1 polymer ?
#
loop_
_entity_poly.entity_id
_entity_poly.type
_entity_poly.pdbx_seq_one_letter_code
_entity_poly.pdbx_strand_id
1 'polypeptide(L)'
;MAKQVGHKFAWVIKDFSSLREKCYSTPVQIGDCKWRLCVYPKGIFNNDHLSLFLGIADADCESLPFGWKRLIKFRLTIAKQGAGEGPSVLKEAHSWFDQNNAHWGFRSMIPFIKIHDKNEGFLVNDELMIGAEVDVLQVIGTSEKSEETNPLSQVESVSSIQDSVVEFRARNQHLKTACTNVLLSLTQTLCQTPQELSADDLVEAEKVLAWRWSGW
;
A
#
# COMPACT_ATOMS: atom_id res chain seq x y z
N MET A 1 -7.84 3.12 -20.35
CA MET A 1 -6.43 3.48 -20.66
C MET A 1 -6.04 4.67 -19.80
N ALA A 2 -4.86 4.65 -19.19
CA ALA A 2 -4.37 5.77 -18.39
C ALA A 2 -3.52 6.73 -19.25
N LYS A 3 -3.69 8.05 -19.09
CA LYS A 3 -2.88 9.07 -19.77
C LYS A 3 -2.03 9.80 -18.72
N GLN A 4 -0.71 9.86 -18.92
CA GLN A 4 0.26 10.49 -18.01
C GLN A 4 0.78 11.82 -18.56
N VAL A 5 0.93 12.83 -17.69
CA VAL A 5 1.62 14.10 -17.99
C VAL A 5 2.38 14.53 -16.74
N GLY A 6 3.68 14.20 -16.62
CA GLY A 6 4.45 14.53 -15.41
C GLY A 6 4.03 13.72 -14.18
N HIS A 7 3.77 14.39 -13.06
CA HIS A 7 3.36 13.80 -11.77
C HIS A 7 1.84 13.50 -11.68
N LYS A 8 1.12 13.56 -12.81
CA LYS A 8 -0.32 13.31 -12.87
C LYS A 8 -0.68 12.25 -13.89
N PHE A 9 -1.73 11.50 -13.57
CA PHE A 9 -2.35 10.55 -14.46
C PHE A 9 -3.86 10.54 -14.30
N ALA A 10 -4.55 10.14 -15.36
CA ALA A 10 -6.01 10.00 -15.36
C ALA A 10 -6.41 8.58 -15.76
N TRP A 11 -7.54 8.13 -15.22
CA TRP A 11 -8.14 6.84 -15.49
C TRP A 11 -9.64 7.01 -15.80
N VAL A 12 -10.06 6.49 -16.95
CA VAL A 12 -11.47 6.39 -17.32
C VAL A 12 -11.95 4.98 -17.00
N ILE A 13 -12.97 4.87 -16.16
CA ILE A 13 -13.67 3.65 -15.82
C ILE A 13 -14.90 3.56 -16.72
N LYS A 14 -15.03 2.48 -17.48
CA LYS A 14 -16.19 2.21 -18.33
C LYS A 14 -17.21 1.33 -17.61
N ASP A 15 -18.45 1.37 -18.08
CA ASP A 15 -19.56 0.56 -17.56
C ASP A 15 -19.70 0.71 -16.04
N PHE A 16 -19.46 1.92 -15.52
CA PHE A 16 -19.26 2.17 -14.08
C PHE A 16 -20.47 1.74 -13.25
N SER A 17 -21.69 1.94 -13.76
CA SER A 17 -22.93 1.57 -13.06
C SER A 17 -23.07 0.06 -12.82
N SER A 18 -22.41 -0.75 -13.64
CA SER A 18 -22.40 -2.22 -13.52
C SER A 18 -21.46 -2.71 -12.42
N LEU A 19 -20.46 -1.91 -12.04
CA LEU A 19 -19.44 -2.33 -11.08
C LEU A 19 -20.02 -2.60 -9.69
N ARG A 20 -19.52 -3.67 -9.08
CA ARG A 20 -19.90 -4.13 -7.74
C ARG A 20 -18.68 -4.24 -6.84
N GLU A 21 -17.63 -4.86 -7.37
CA GLU A 21 -16.38 -5.06 -6.67
C GLU A 21 -15.39 -3.91 -6.88
N LYS A 22 -14.33 -3.91 -6.07
CA LYS A 22 -13.23 -2.97 -6.24
C LYS A 22 -12.51 -3.19 -7.58
N CYS A 23 -11.97 -2.13 -8.15
CA CYS A 23 -11.20 -2.19 -9.39
C CYS A 23 -9.94 -1.32 -9.31
N TYR A 24 -8.97 -1.63 -10.17
CA TYR A 24 -7.66 -0.98 -10.18
C TYR A 24 -7.38 -0.36 -11.55
N SER A 25 -6.72 0.79 -11.55
CA SER A 25 -6.13 1.33 -12.78
C SER A 25 -4.91 0.51 -13.18
N THR A 26 -4.50 0.64 -14.46
CA THR A 26 -3.15 0.26 -14.86
C THR A 26 -2.13 1.05 -14.03
N PRO A 27 -1.05 0.43 -13.53
CA PRO A 27 0.01 1.14 -12.82
C PRO A 27 0.73 2.16 -13.72
N VAL A 28 1.17 3.27 -13.14
CA VAL A 28 1.87 4.38 -13.81
C VAL A 28 3.14 4.72 -13.03
N GLN A 29 4.29 4.75 -13.70
CA GLN A 29 5.57 5.09 -13.08
C GLN A 29 5.63 6.60 -12.75
N ILE A 30 5.79 6.95 -11.47
CA ILE A 30 6.09 8.33 -11.02
C ILE A 30 7.15 8.24 -9.92
N GLY A 31 8.30 8.86 -10.16
CA GLY A 31 9.47 8.66 -9.31
C GLY A 31 9.99 7.22 -9.42
N ASP A 32 10.31 6.62 -8.28
CA ASP A 32 10.85 5.26 -8.15
C ASP A 32 9.76 4.18 -7.99
N CYS A 33 8.48 4.55 -7.95
CA CYS A 33 7.37 3.62 -7.74
C CYS A 33 6.35 3.65 -8.89
N LYS A 34 5.69 2.52 -9.19
CA LYS A 34 4.44 2.52 -9.98
C LYS A 34 3.25 2.71 -9.07
N TRP A 35 2.48 3.74 -9.38
CA TRP A 35 1.27 4.12 -8.67
C TRP A 35 0.04 3.62 -9.42
N ARG A 36 -1.00 3.24 -8.69
CA ARG A 36 -2.29 2.85 -9.24
C ARG A 36 -3.42 3.41 -8.40
N LEU A 37 -4.56 3.65 -9.04
CA LEU A 37 -5.80 3.96 -8.34
C LEU A 37 -6.52 2.67 -7.98
N CYS A 38 -7.16 2.67 -6.82
CA CYS A 38 -8.06 1.61 -6.36
C CYS A 38 -9.41 2.25 -6.02
N VAL A 39 -10.47 1.79 -6.67
CA VAL A 39 -11.83 2.31 -6.51
C VAL A 39 -12.72 1.24 -5.91
N TYR A 40 -13.47 1.63 -4.89
CA TYR A 40 -14.59 0.85 -4.36
C TYR A 40 -15.89 1.55 -4.78
N PRO A 41 -16.53 1.10 -5.88
CA PRO A 41 -17.66 1.79 -6.47
C PRO A 41 -18.91 1.78 -5.59
N LYS A 42 -18.98 0.85 -4.63
CA LYS A 42 -20.03 0.74 -3.59
C LYS A 42 -19.53 1.08 -2.19
N GLY A 43 -18.39 1.78 -2.11
CA GLY A 43 -17.80 2.18 -0.84
C GLY A 43 -17.16 1.02 -0.09
N ILE A 44 -16.62 1.32 1.08
CA ILE A 44 -16.12 0.32 2.03
C ILE A 44 -16.99 0.41 3.28
N PHE A 45 -17.31 -0.74 3.91
CA PHE A 45 -18.10 -0.82 5.14
C PHE A 45 -19.50 -0.19 5.04
N ASN A 46 -20.23 -0.48 3.96
CA ASN A 46 -21.62 -0.02 3.72
C ASN A 46 -21.79 1.52 3.75
N ASN A 47 -20.79 2.25 3.24
CA ASN A 47 -20.86 3.69 3.04
C ASN A 47 -21.64 4.03 1.76
N ASP A 48 -22.40 5.12 1.76
CA ASP A 48 -23.16 5.66 0.61
C ASP A 48 -22.30 6.50 -0.35
N HIS A 49 -20.98 6.41 -0.19
CA HIS A 49 -19.98 7.12 -0.98
C HIS A 49 -19.05 6.15 -1.71
N LEU A 50 -18.58 6.58 -2.89
CA LEU A 50 -17.46 5.95 -3.55
C LEU A 50 -16.20 6.17 -2.70
N SER A 51 -15.44 5.09 -2.49
CA SER A 51 -14.12 5.19 -1.89
C SER A 51 -13.05 5.16 -2.98
N LEU A 52 -12.02 6.00 -2.83
CA LEU A 52 -10.95 6.13 -3.79
C LEU A 52 -9.60 6.20 -3.07
N PHE A 53 -8.66 5.37 -3.51
CA PHE A 53 -7.32 5.28 -2.94
C PHE A 53 -6.26 5.34 -4.02
N LEU A 54 -5.13 5.93 -3.67
CA LEU A 54 -3.85 5.78 -4.35
C LEU A 54 -3.08 4.64 -3.68
N GLY A 55 -2.47 3.77 -4.48
CA GLY A 55 -1.61 2.72 -3.97
C GLY A 55 -0.37 2.52 -4.81
N ILE A 56 0.65 1.90 -4.23
CA ILE A 56 1.79 1.37 -4.96
C ILE A 56 1.39 0.00 -5.53
N ALA A 57 1.82 -0.30 -6.75
CA ALA A 57 1.57 -1.60 -7.35
C ALA A 57 2.26 -2.70 -6.55
N ASP A 58 1.56 -3.80 -6.28
CA ASP A 58 2.01 -4.83 -5.33
C ASP A 58 3.42 -5.37 -5.67
N ALA A 59 3.70 -5.64 -6.95
CA ALA A 59 5.01 -6.09 -7.41
C ALA A 59 6.14 -5.09 -7.15
N ASP A 60 5.85 -3.79 -7.14
CA ASP A 60 6.87 -2.79 -6.83
C ASP A 60 7.10 -2.68 -5.32
N CYS A 61 6.07 -2.88 -4.50
CA CYS A 61 6.22 -2.90 -3.03
C CYS A 61 7.25 -3.95 -2.57
N GLU A 62 7.31 -5.09 -3.25
CA GLU A 62 8.26 -6.18 -2.99
C GLU A 62 9.69 -5.86 -3.48
N SER A 63 9.81 -5.02 -4.50
CA SER A 63 11.11 -4.61 -5.07
C SER A 63 11.82 -3.51 -4.27
N LEU A 64 11.09 -2.82 -3.39
CA LEU A 64 11.64 -1.75 -2.56
C LEU A 64 12.40 -2.33 -1.36
N PRO A 65 13.50 -1.69 -0.92
CA PRO A 65 14.35 -2.23 0.13
C PRO A 65 13.61 -2.33 1.47
N PHE A 66 14.06 -3.19 2.38
CA PHE A 66 13.43 -3.31 3.69
C PHE A 66 13.41 -1.96 4.45
N GLY A 67 12.29 -1.65 5.10
CA GLY A 67 12.13 -0.41 5.87
C GLY A 67 11.88 0.85 5.04
N TRP A 68 11.56 0.69 3.76
CA TRP A 68 11.30 1.78 2.84
C TRP A 68 10.11 2.65 3.30
N LYS A 69 10.23 3.97 3.13
CA LYS A 69 9.11 4.91 3.32
C LYS A 69 9.10 5.99 2.24
N ARG A 70 7.92 6.43 1.79
CA ARG A 70 7.78 7.61 0.93
C ARG A 70 6.73 8.55 1.50
N LEU A 71 7.10 9.81 1.73
CA LEU A 71 6.14 10.85 2.07
C LEU A 71 5.59 11.41 0.78
N ILE A 72 4.30 11.17 0.56
CA ILE A 72 3.63 11.52 -0.67
C ILE A 72 2.58 12.58 -0.37
N LYS A 73 2.63 13.68 -1.11
CA LYS A 73 1.48 14.55 -1.31
C LYS A 73 0.70 14.02 -2.50
N PHE A 74 -0.58 13.75 -2.33
CA PHE A 74 -1.41 13.33 -3.45
C PHE A 74 -2.75 14.03 -3.47
N ARG A 75 -3.26 14.20 -4.69
CA ARG A 75 -4.55 14.81 -4.98
C ARG A 75 -5.35 13.89 -5.87
N LEU A 76 -6.54 13.54 -5.42
CA LEU A 76 -7.46 12.67 -6.16
C LEU A 76 -8.66 13.50 -6.60
N THR A 77 -9.06 13.32 -7.86
CA THR A 77 -10.13 14.10 -8.48
C THR A 77 -11.14 13.16 -9.14
N ILE A 78 -12.43 13.34 -8.87
CA ILE A 78 -13.51 12.82 -9.69
C ILE A 78 -13.92 13.94 -10.64
N ALA A 79 -13.55 13.79 -11.92
CA ALA A 79 -13.71 14.82 -12.92
C ALA A 79 -15.16 14.90 -13.39
N LYS A 80 -15.68 16.12 -13.47
CA LYS A 80 -16.94 16.39 -14.16
C LYS A 80 -16.69 16.39 -15.67
N GLN A 81 -17.53 15.68 -16.41
CA GLN A 81 -17.38 15.47 -17.85
C GLN A 81 -18.50 16.13 -18.66
N GLY A 82 -19.67 16.34 -18.04
CA GLY A 82 -20.83 16.99 -18.65
C GLY A 82 -21.01 18.45 -18.24
N ALA A 83 -22.05 19.08 -18.79
CA ALA A 83 -22.38 20.51 -18.58
C ALA A 83 -22.99 20.84 -17.20
N GLY A 84 -22.87 19.95 -16.21
CA GLY A 84 -23.46 20.15 -14.88
C GLY A 84 -22.81 21.32 -14.13
N GLU A 85 -23.59 22.07 -13.35
CA GLU A 85 -23.11 23.23 -12.60
C GLU A 85 -22.15 22.85 -11.46
N GLY A 86 -21.13 23.66 -11.22
CA GLY A 86 -20.18 23.47 -10.11
C GLY A 86 -18.92 22.65 -10.46
N PRO A 87 -17.93 22.60 -9.55
CA PRO A 87 -16.60 22.06 -9.83
C PRO A 87 -16.56 20.53 -9.77
N SER A 88 -15.45 19.97 -10.29
CA SER A 88 -15.06 18.58 -10.03
C SER A 88 -14.83 18.34 -8.53
N VAL A 89 -14.99 17.11 -8.05
CA VAL A 89 -14.72 16.78 -6.64
C VAL A 89 -13.26 16.46 -6.49
N LEU A 90 -12.57 17.19 -5.63
CA LEU A 90 -11.14 17.09 -5.41
C LEU A 90 -10.83 16.97 -3.92
N LYS A 91 -9.94 16.05 -3.56
CA LYS A 91 -9.41 15.91 -2.20
C LYS A 91 -7.91 15.70 -2.25
N GLU A 92 -7.23 16.30 -1.28
CA GLU A 92 -5.77 16.28 -1.14
C GLU A 92 -5.39 15.73 0.22
N ALA A 93 -4.31 14.96 0.28
CA ALA A 93 -3.74 14.46 1.52
C ALA A 93 -2.22 14.30 1.39
N HIS A 94 -1.58 14.14 2.54
CA HIS A 94 -0.19 13.74 2.65
C HIS A 94 -0.11 12.49 3.49
N SER A 95 0.66 11.48 3.08
CA SER A 95 0.78 10.24 3.84
C SER A 95 2.13 9.57 3.62
N TRP A 96 2.58 8.87 4.65
CA TRP A 96 3.72 7.97 4.57
C TRP A 96 3.27 6.62 4.01
N PHE A 97 3.73 6.31 2.81
CA PHE A 97 3.62 4.98 2.24
C PHE A 97 4.79 4.14 2.74
N ASP A 98 4.50 2.90 3.13
CA ASP A 98 5.48 1.89 3.54
C ASP A 98 4.93 0.49 3.22
N GLN A 99 5.70 -0.56 3.53
CA GLN A 99 5.29 -1.94 3.26
C GLN A 99 3.97 -2.36 3.92
N ASN A 100 3.58 -1.71 5.02
CA ASN A 100 2.36 -2.03 5.75
C ASN A 100 1.18 -1.15 5.32
N ASN A 101 1.46 0.03 4.77
CA ASN A 101 0.50 1.05 4.40
C ASN A 101 0.75 1.52 2.96
N ALA A 102 0.69 0.59 2.01
CA ALA A 102 0.92 0.87 0.60
C ALA A 102 -0.28 1.54 -0.11
N HIS A 103 -1.39 1.81 0.60
CA HIS A 103 -2.61 2.38 0.05
C HIS A 103 -3.16 3.49 0.96
N TRP A 104 -3.35 4.69 0.42
CA TRP A 104 -3.91 5.85 1.12
C TRP A 104 -4.96 6.57 0.28
N GLY A 105 -5.95 7.18 0.92
CA GLY A 105 -7.04 7.86 0.20
C GLY A 105 -8.26 8.14 1.06
N PHE A 106 -9.41 8.19 0.40
CA PHE A 106 -10.65 8.70 0.99
C PHE A 106 -11.74 7.63 0.93
N ARG A 107 -12.21 7.21 2.12
CA ARG A 107 -13.37 6.30 2.26
C ARG A 107 -14.69 6.93 1.82
N SER A 108 -14.78 8.26 1.88
CA SER A 108 -15.93 9.02 1.40
C SER A 108 -15.45 10.06 0.39
N MET A 109 -15.28 9.68 -0.87
CA MET A 109 -14.83 10.61 -1.92
C MET A 109 -15.99 11.47 -2.43
N ILE A 110 -17.04 10.81 -2.93
CA ILE A 110 -18.24 11.44 -3.50
C ILE A 110 -19.47 10.54 -3.24
N PRO A 111 -20.65 11.09 -2.87
CA PRO A 111 -21.87 10.30 -2.69
C PRO A 111 -22.33 9.63 -3.99
N PHE A 112 -22.90 8.42 -3.92
CA PHE A 112 -23.41 7.72 -5.12
C PHE A 112 -24.53 8.50 -5.82
N ILE A 113 -25.42 9.12 -5.04
CA ILE A 113 -26.53 9.92 -5.55
C ILE A 113 -26.00 11.02 -6.47
N LYS A 114 -24.90 11.67 -6.09
CA LYS A 114 -24.28 12.73 -6.87
C LYS A 114 -23.62 12.22 -8.15
N ILE A 115 -23.04 11.02 -8.13
CA ILE A 115 -22.43 10.43 -9.33
C ILE A 115 -23.49 10.08 -10.37
N HIS A 116 -24.62 9.53 -9.93
CA HIS A 116 -25.69 9.04 -10.80
C HIS A 116 -26.72 10.11 -11.20
N ASP A 117 -26.69 11.29 -10.59
CA ASP A 117 -27.51 12.42 -11.02
C ASP A 117 -26.96 12.98 -12.36
N LYS A 118 -27.80 12.94 -13.40
CA LYS A 118 -27.46 13.43 -14.73
C LYS A 118 -27.19 14.94 -14.75
N ASN A 119 -27.78 15.69 -13.83
CA ASN A 119 -27.58 17.13 -13.72
C ASN A 119 -26.21 17.48 -13.13
N GLU A 120 -25.60 16.55 -12.39
CA GLU A 120 -24.30 16.74 -11.76
C GLU A 120 -23.15 16.53 -12.75
N GLY A 121 -23.33 15.72 -13.79
CA GLY A 121 -22.41 15.61 -14.93
C GLY A 121 -21.11 14.84 -14.68
N PHE A 122 -21.03 14.03 -13.61
CA PHE A 122 -19.86 13.19 -13.34
C PHE A 122 -19.78 11.95 -14.23
N LEU A 123 -20.93 11.37 -14.57
CA LEU A 123 -21.05 10.15 -15.35
C LEU A 123 -21.58 10.47 -16.75
N VAL A 124 -20.76 10.25 -17.79
CA VAL A 124 -21.11 10.49 -19.20
C VAL A 124 -20.85 9.19 -19.96
N ASN A 125 -21.84 8.70 -20.73
CA ASN A 125 -21.76 7.40 -21.41
C ASN A 125 -21.43 6.21 -20.48
N ASP A 126 -21.89 6.27 -19.23
CA ASP A 126 -21.52 5.34 -18.15
C ASP A 126 -20.00 5.25 -17.89
N GLU A 127 -19.26 6.28 -18.29
CA GLU A 127 -17.83 6.42 -18.02
C GLU A 127 -17.61 7.43 -16.89
N LEU A 128 -16.79 7.04 -15.91
CA LEU A 128 -16.34 7.90 -14.80
C LEU A 128 -14.86 8.22 -14.97
N MET A 129 -14.50 9.51 -15.02
CA MET A 129 -13.12 9.95 -15.14
C MET A 129 -12.53 10.32 -13.77
N ILE A 130 -11.40 9.71 -13.44
CA ILE A 130 -10.66 9.92 -12.20
C ILE A 130 -9.28 10.46 -12.53
N GLY A 131 -8.87 11.53 -11.86
CA GLY A 131 -7.52 12.09 -11.92
C GLY A 131 -6.75 11.85 -10.63
N ALA A 132 -5.45 11.66 -10.75
CA ALA A 132 -4.52 11.56 -9.64
C ALA A 132 -3.28 12.40 -9.92
N GLU A 133 -2.82 13.11 -8.91
CA GLU A 133 -1.57 13.87 -8.90
C GLU A 133 -0.76 13.39 -7.69
N VAL A 134 0.53 13.13 -7.90
CA VAL A 134 1.39 12.43 -6.95
C VAL A 134 2.74 13.14 -6.87
N ASP A 135 2.96 13.89 -5.81
CA ASP A 135 4.25 14.52 -5.53
C ASP A 135 5.00 13.75 -4.43
N VAL A 136 6.19 13.27 -4.77
CA VAL A 136 7.08 12.61 -3.82
C VAL A 136 7.86 13.68 -3.06
N LEU A 137 7.55 13.85 -1.76
CA LEU A 137 8.18 14.87 -0.92
C LEU A 137 9.46 14.36 -0.24
N GLN A 138 9.46 13.09 0.17
CA GLN A 138 10.61 12.47 0.85
C GLN A 138 10.67 10.97 0.56
N VAL A 139 11.88 10.44 0.41
CA VAL A 139 12.14 9.00 0.21
C VAL A 139 13.13 8.53 1.28
N ILE A 140 12.82 7.39 1.90
CA ILE A 140 13.66 6.69 2.87
C ILE A 140 13.85 5.24 2.37
N GLY A 141 15.07 4.72 2.52
CA GLY A 141 15.43 3.39 1.99
C GLY A 141 15.51 3.44 0.47
N THR A 142 16.50 4.16 -0.05
CA THR A 142 16.91 4.06 -1.45
C THR A 142 17.96 2.95 -1.57
N SER A 143 17.84 2.09 -2.58
CA SER A 143 18.91 1.15 -2.89
C SER A 143 20.15 1.96 -3.27
N GLU A 144 21.20 1.88 -2.44
CA GLU A 144 22.51 2.39 -2.82
C GLU A 144 22.99 1.56 -4.01
N LYS A 145 23.21 2.25 -5.14
CA LYS A 145 23.95 1.65 -6.25
C LYS A 145 25.38 1.53 -5.74
N SER A 146 25.77 0.34 -5.27
CA SER A 146 27.06 0.09 -4.67
C SER A 146 28.18 0.39 -5.67
N GLU A 147 28.94 1.46 -5.43
CA GLU A 147 30.35 1.44 -5.76
C GLU A 147 31.02 0.50 -4.75
N GLU A 148 31.72 -0.50 -5.26
CA GLU A 148 32.37 -1.56 -4.49
C GLU A 148 33.19 -1.00 -3.33
N THR A 149 32.97 -1.47 -2.10
CA THR A 149 34.05 -1.60 -1.10
C THR A 149 33.70 -2.59 0.03
N ASN A 150 34.45 -3.70 0.02
CA ASN A 150 34.90 -4.60 1.10
C ASN A 150 33.90 -5.30 2.09
N PRO A 151 33.93 -6.66 2.19
CA PRO A 151 32.96 -7.46 2.97
C PRO A 151 33.34 -7.67 4.46
N LEU A 152 33.69 -6.63 5.21
CA LEU A 152 34.09 -6.75 6.63
C LEU A 152 33.29 -5.90 7.64
N SER A 153 32.22 -5.21 7.22
CA SER A 153 31.37 -4.40 8.12
C SER A 153 30.11 -5.10 8.64
N GLN A 154 29.81 -6.33 8.23
CA GLN A 154 28.55 -7.01 8.58
C GLN A 154 28.43 -7.48 10.04
N VAL A 155 29.46 -7.30 10.88
CA VAL A 155 29.45 -7.78 12.27
C VAL A 155 29.01 -6.70 13.27
N GLU A 156 28.99 -5.41 12.90
CA GLU A 156 28.56 -4.34 13.84
C GLU A 156 27.04 -4.10 13.84
N SER A 157 26.31 -4.54 12.81
CA SER A 157 24.88 -4.26 12.64
C SER A 157 23.93 -5.09 13.53
N VAL A 158 24.43 -6.12 14.22
CA VAL A 158 23.61 -6.92 15.14
C VAL A 158 23.32 -6.16 16.44
N SER A 159 24.18 -5.21 16.82
CA SER A 159 24.00 -4.39 18.03
C SER A 159 22.78 -3.46 17.96
N SER A 160 22.37 -3.05 16.75
CA SER A 160 21.23 -2.15 16.55
C SER A 160 19.87 -2.84 16.56
N ILE A 161 19.83 -4.19 16.52
CA ILE A 161 18.57 -4.95 16.61
C ILE A 161 17.98 -4.89 18.03
N GLN A 162 18.80 -4.50 19.02
CA GLN A 162 18.38 -4.41 20.42
C GLN A 162 17.45 -3.21 20.72
N ASP A 163 17.40 -2.19 19.83
CA ASP A 163 16.64 -0.96 20.06
C ASP A 163 15.33 -0.84 19.25
N SER A 164 15.02 -1.78 18.36
CA SER A 164 13.69 -1.84 17.74
C SER A 164 12.80 -2.85 18.48
N VAL A 165 12.52 -2.59 19.75
CA VAL A 165 11.40 -3.23 20.43
C VAL A 165 10.13 -2.80 19.69
N VAL A 166 9.63 -3.67 18.81
CA VAL A 166 8.31 -3.52 18.20
C VAL A 166 7.29 -3.56 19.35
N GLU A 167 6.82 -2.39 19.76
CA GLU A 167 5.86 -2.30 20.85
C GLU A 167 4.49 -2.84 20.36
N PHE A 168 4.29 -4.14 20.55
CA PHE A 168 3.04 -4.82 20.22
C PHE A 168 1.93 -4.31 21.15
N ARG A 169 1.13 -3.36 20.68
CA ARG A 169 0.08 -2.71 21.48
C ARG A 169 -1.21 -3.55 21.57
N ALA A 170 -1.11 -4.79 22.01
CA ALA A 170 -2.29 -5.58 22.39
C ALA A 170 -2.86 -5.09 23.74
N ARG A 171 -4.17 -4.89 23.84
CA ARG A 171 -4.83 -4.52 25.13
C ARG A 171 -4.89 -5.68 26.12
N ASN A 172 -4.79 -6.92 25.62
CA ASN A 172 -4.81 -8.13 26.43
C ASN A 172 -3.40 -8.47 26.94
N GLN A 173 -3.23 -8.53 28.27
CA GLN A 173 -1.95 -8.74 28.92
C GLN A 173 -1.36 -10.13 28.66
N HIS A 174 -2.21 -11.17 28.52
CA HIS A 174 -1.75 -12.53 28.21
C HIS A 174 -1.21 -12.64 26.79
N LEU A 175 -1.87 -11.99 25.82
CA LEU A 175 -1.39 -11.95 24.43
C LEU A 175 -0.08 -11.18 24.31
N LYS A 176 0.09 -10.10 25.07
CA LYS A 176 1.38 -9.37 25.13
C LYS A 176 2.51 -10.28 25.60
N THR A 177 2.32 -10.95 26.74
CA THR A 177 3.34 -11.85 27.29
C THR A 177 3.66 -13.00 26.33
N ALA A 178 2.65 -13.60 25.70
CA ALA A 178 2.85 -14.66 24.72
C ALA A 178 3.66 -14.19 23.50
N CYS A 179 3.30 -13.04 22.91
CA CYS A 179 4.03 -12.47 21.77
C CYS A 179 5.46 -12.09 22.12
N THR A 180 5.70 -11.49 23.29
CA THR A 180 7.06 -11.14 23.76
C THR A 180 7.91 -12.40 23.93
N ASN A 181 7.37 -13.47 24.52
CA ASN A 181 8.12 -14.72 24.73
C ASN A 181 8.47 -15.42 23.41
N VAL A 182 7.54 -15.40 22.44
CA VAL A 182 7.79 -15.95 21.10
C VAL A 182 8.88 -15.15 20.39
N LEU A 183 8.80 -13.81 20.42
CA LEU A 183 9.82 -12.95 19.83
C LEU A 183 11.19 -13.18 20.48
N LEU A 184 11.26 -13.24 21.81
CA LEU A 184 12.49 -13.50 22.55
C LEU A 184 13.10 -14.86 22.17
N SER A 185 12.27 -15.89 22.03
CA SER A 185 12.73 -17.22 21.63
C SER A 185 13.27 -17.21 20.21
N LEU A 186 12.59 -16.53 19.28
CA LEU A 186 13.02 -16.42 17.90
C LEU A 186 14.32 -15.62 17.77
N THR A 187 14.47 -14.49 18.46
CA THR A 187 15.75 -13.76 18.47
C THR A 187 16.86 -14.59 19.09
N GLN A 188 16.59 -15.34 20.15
CA GLN A 188 17.59 -16.20 20.77
C GLN A 188 18.01 -17.36 19.85
N THR A 189 17.07 -17.97 19.11
CA THR A 189 17.35 -18.99 18.10
C THR A 189 18.12 -18.42 16.90
N LEU A 190 17.79 -17.22 16.44
CA LEU A 190 18.47 -16.57 15.31
C LEU A 190 19.87 -16.03 15.68
N CYS A 191 20.11 -15.71 16.96
CA CYS A 191 21.40 -15.26 17.47
C CYS A 191 22.36 -16.41 17.82
N GLN A 192 21.89 -17.66 17.80
CA GLN A 192 22.78 -18.82 17.89
C GLN A 192 23.53 -19.00 16.56
N THR A 193 24.84 -19.27 16.65
CA THR A 193 25.72 -19.42 15.49
C THR A 193 25.23 -20.56 14.58
N PRO A 194 25.41 -20.49 13.24
CA PRO A 194 24.95 -21.51 12.28
C PRO A 194 25.50 -22.94 12.48
N GLN A 195 26.33 -23.16 13.50
CA GLN A 195 26.95 -24.44 13.83
C GLN A 195 26.08 -25.32 14.74
N GLU A 196 24.97 -24.81 15.28
CA GLU A 196 24.05 -25.58 16.16
C GLU A 196 22.66 -25.86 15.55
N LEU A 197 22.34 -25.33 14.37
CA LEU A 197 21.07 -25.64 13.70
C LEU A 197 21.26 -26.89 12.83
N SER A 198 20.66 -28.01 13.23
CA SER A 198 20.72 -29.21 12.41
C SER A 198 19.86 -29.04 11.17
N ALA A 199 20.21 -29.72 10.07
CA ALA A 199 19.40 -29.73 8.87
C ALA A 199 17.96 -30.25 9.14
N ASP A 200 17.80 -31.08 10.16
CA ASP A 200 16.48 -31.59 10.59
C ASP A 200 15.61 -30.49 11.20
N ASP A 201 16.20 -29.53 11.92
CA ASP A 201 15.47 -28.39 12.52
C ASP A 201 14.94 -27.44 11.45
N LEU A 202 15.69 -27.25 10.36
CA LEU A 202 15.28 -26.44 9.21
C LEU A 202 14.16 -27.12 8.41
N VAL A 203 14.25 -28.44 8.23
CA VAL A 203 13.21 -29.24 7.56
C VAL A 203 11.92 -29.25 8.37
N GLU A 204 12.00 -29.31 9.70
CA GLU A 204 10.81 -29.30 10.55
C GLU A 204 10.14 -27.91 10.59
N ALA A 205 10.93 -26.83 10.58
CA ALA A 205 10.41 -25.47 10.41
C ALA A 205 9.71 -25.28 9.06
N GLU A 206 10.24 -25.86 7.98
CA GLU A 206 9.64 -25.82 6.65
C GLU A 206 8.33 -26.63 6.59
N LYS A 207 8.25 -27.76 7.28
CA LYS A 207 7.01 -28.54 7.43
C LYS A 207 5.94 -27.77 8.19
N VAL A 208 6.28 -27.09 9.29
CA VAL A 208 5.33 -26.27 10.07
C VAL A 208 4.73 -25.14 9.21
N LEU A 209 5.52 -24.56 8.29
CA LEU A 209 5.03 -23.55 7.35
C LEU A 209 4.16 -24.14 6.22
N ALA A 210 4.42 -25.39 5.80
CA ALA A 210 3.63 -26.09 4.80
C ALA A 210 2.19 -26.40 5.27
N TRP A 211 1.98 -26.63 6.58
CA TRP A 211 0.63 -26.92 7.13
C TRP A 211 -0.31 -25.71 7.04
N ARG A 212 0.22 -24.49 6.85
CA ARG A 212 -0.56 -23.26 6.73
C ARG A 212 -1.20 -23.08 5.34
N TRP A 213 -0.83 -23.91 4.36
CA TRP A 213 -1.30 -23.80 2.97
C TRP A 213 -2.23 -24.94 2.53
N SER A 214 -2.55 -25.90 3.41
CA SER A 214 -3.30 -27.11 3.03
C SER A 214 -4.56 -27.39 3.85
N GLY A 215 -5.25 -26.39 4.40
CA GLY A 215 -6.53 -26.61 5.09
C GLY A 215 -7.44 -25.40 5.16
N TRP A 216 -8.41 -25.36 4.23
CA TRP A 216 -9.70 -24.65 4.20
C TRP A 216 -9.79 -23.20 4.69
#